data_AF-A0A858RNF2-F1
#
_entry.id   AF-A0A858RNF2-F1
#
_cell.length_a   1.000
_cell.length_b   1.000
_cell.length_c   1.000
_cell.angle_alpha   90.00
_cell.angle_beta   90.00
_cell.angle_gamma   90.00
#
_symmetry.space_group_name_H-M   'P 1'
#
loop_
_entity.id
_entity.type
_entity.pdbx_description
1 polymer ?
#
loop_
_entity_poly.entity_id
_entity_poly.type
_entity_poly.pdbx_seq_one_letter_code
_entity_poly.pdbx_strand_id
1 'polypeptide(L)'
;MSLKRKPPVPLTTASVVPPSPHVKKRTLWQRMGAGSLSVSIIFHIMLLAIGAFWVLRVVQDPPKKVDFMPPSGGGGEPSAEVEAKRKRLNAVPRDMPRLVAMDVASSITLPEPDPSSQLIALDALTSGKPSGGLGGSGSGGGKGNGTGKGIGDGTGPGLGGGGGFQNPFGMIDGRKSALVGNFYDLKQKKDGTATGFDESATLQVISDFVTKDNWNIRKLDDFFKAPNTLYQTKFYIPIMSAALAPEAFGCKDVKPVFWVAHYRGMIEAPKSGRFRFVGRADNVMVVRFNKKVVLDGGDYSARVARPIWDAGTIAVLAGTSGNRDQEKEMRRGGYDIPVKSYHYPTCGQYNERGGVMVGKDFTVKAGAKYPVEILLSELGGLFGASLMIEEDGVEYKKDAAGTPILPLFRLDADLPAPSTENRGSPPYDPEGPVWKFIPGEVVGGI
;
A
#
# COMPACT_ATOMS: atom_id res chain seq x y z
N MET A 1 40.15 5.62 88.44
CA MET A 1 39.84 4.32 89.04
C MET A 1 38.43 4.39 89.61
N SER A 2 37.51 3.54 89.14
CA SER A 2 36.20 3.18 89.72
C SER A 2 35.17 4.27 90.06
N LEU A 3 34.03 4.33 89.36
CA LEU A 3 32.80 3.61 89.71
C LEU A 3 31.59 4.06 88.85
N LYS A 4 30.79 3.04 88.51
CA LYS A 4 29.55 3.01 87.74
C LYS A 4 28.51 4.07 88.14
N ARG A 5 27.64 4.43 87.18
CA ARG A 5 26.17 4.47 87.35
C ARG A 5 25.48 4.30 85.98
N LYS A 6 24.53 3.37 85.89
CA LYS A 6 23.68 3.09 84.72
C LYS A 6 22.73 4.27 84.46
N PRO A 7 22.38 4.59 83.19
CA PRO A 7 21.29 5.51 82.90
C PRO A 7 19.91 4.85 83.12
N PRO A 8 18.89 5.62 83.53
CA PRO A 8 17.53 5.12 83.72
C PRO A 8 16.78 4.88 82.40
N VAL A 9 15.87 3.91 82.42
CA VAL A 9 14.96 3.52 81.32
C VAL A 9 13.83 4.56 81.17
N PRO A 10 13.38 4.93 79.96
CA PRO A 10 12.37 5.96 79.76
C PRO A 10 10.95 5.51 80.19
N LEU A 11 10.18 6.44 80.74
CA LEU A 11 8.75 6.29 81.01
C LEU A 11 7.93 6.24 79.71
N THR A 12 7.08 5.21 79.62
CA THR A 12 6.13 4.94 78.54
C THR A 12 5.05 6.02 78.47
N THR A 13 4.96 6.75 77.35
CA THR A 13 3.86 7.66 77.04
C THR A 13 2.64 6.89 76.56
N ALA A 14 1.51 7.05 77.25
CA ALA A 14 0.23 6.49 76.85
C ALA A 14 -0.30 7.21 75.59
N SER A 15 -0.53 6.45 74.52
CA SER A 15 -1.13 6.91 73.27
C SER A 15 -2.64 7.09 73.43
N VAL A 16 -3.12 8.34 73.37
CA VAL A 16 -4.54 8.68 73.26
C VAL A 16 -5.01 8.40 71.82
N VAL A 17 -5.94 7.46 71.66
CA VAL A 17 -6.57 7.13 70.37
C VAL A 17 -7.74 8.11 70.12
N PRO A 18 -7.81 8.83 68.98
CA PRO A 18 -8.96 9.65 68.65
C PRO A 18 -10.16 8.81 68.17
N PRO A 19 -11.41 9.25 68.40
CA PRO A 19 -12.60 8.50 68.00
C PRO A 19 -12.76 8.43 66.48
N SER A 20 -13.26 7.27 66.01
CA SER A 20 -13.50 6.95 64.60
C SER A 20 -14.58 7.83 63.97
N PRO A 21 -14.40 8.32 62.72
CA PRO A 21 -15.43 9.10 62.05
C PRO A 21 -16.62 8.22 61.62
N HIS A 22 -17.84 8.63 61.98
CA HIS A 22 -19.07 8.00 61.53
C HIS A 22 -19.20 8.05 59.99
N VAL A 23 -19.09 6.89 59.34
CA VAL A 23 -19.28 6.75 57.89
C VAL A 23 -20.78 6.88 57.57
N LYS A 24 -21.20 8.00 56.97
CA LYS A 24 -22.53 8.13 56.37
C LYS A 24 -22.66 7.11 55.22
N LYS A 25 -23.64 6.20 55.32
CA LYS A 25 -23.92 5.20 54.27
C LYS A 25 -24.37 5.90 52.99
N ARG A 26 -23.55 5.86 51.93
CA ARG A 26 -23.89 6.35 50.59
C ARG A 26 -25.01 5.48 49.99
N THR A 27 -25.97 6.10 49.32
CA THR A 27 -27.12 5.41 48.70
C THR A 27 -26.67 4.57 47.49
N LEU A 28 -27.43 3.53 47.15
CA LEU A 28 -27.12 2.61 46.04
C LEU A 28 -26.89 3.35 44.71
N TRP A 29 -27.62 4.45 44.48
CA TRP A 29 -27.55 5.29 43.29
C TRP A 29 -26.20 6.01 43.11
N GLN A 30 -25.55 6.41 44.20
CA GLN A 30 -24.23 7.04 44.18
C GLN A 30 -23.09 6.02 43.97
N ARG A 31 -23.33 4.73 44.25
CA ARG A 31 -22.35 3.65 44.02
C ARG A 31 -22.30 3.19 42.56
N MET A 32 -23.36 3.40 41.79
CA MET A 32 -23.44 3.01 40.38
C MET A 32 -22.90 4.06 39.39
N GLY A 33 -22.28 5.16 39.86
CA GLY A 33 -21.65 6.14 38.96
C GLY A 33 -22.63 6.97 38.10
N ALA A 34 -23.94 6.94 38.41
CA ALA A 34 -24.99 7.58 37.61
C ALA A 34 -24.86 9.11 37.45
N GLY A 35 -24.02 9.76 38.26
CA GLY A 35 -23.73 11.20 38.13
C GLY A 35 -22.97 11.55 36.84
N SER A 36 -21.89 10.83 36.54
CA SER A 36 -21.07 11.11 35.33
C SER A 36 -21.76 10.62 34.05
N LEU A 37 -22.53 9.53 34.13
CA LEU A 37 -23.31 9.03 32.99
C LEU A 37 -24.37 10.04 32.54
N SER A 38 -25.10 10.64 33.49
CA SER A 38 -26.14 11.63 33.18
C SER A 38 -25.54 12.89 32.54
N VAL A 39 -24.38 13.36 33.05
CA VAL A 39 -23.65 14.50 32.46
C VAL A 39 -23.15 14.18 31.05
N SER A 40 -22.65 12.96 30.83
CA SER A 40 -22.18 12.51 29.51
C SER A 40 -23.32 12.48 28.48
N ILE A 41 -24.49 11.95 28.84
CA ILE A 41 -25.65 11.89 27.94
C ILE A 41 -26.11 13.30 27.55
N ILE A 42 -26.20 14.22 28.52
CA ILE A 42 -26.59 15.62 28.25
C ILE A 42 -25.59 16.30 27.32
N PHE A 43 -24.29 16.08 27.52
CA PHE A 43 -23.24 16.65 26.67
C PHE A 43 -23.32 16.16 25.22
N HIS A 44 -23.58 14.87 25.01
CA HIS A 44 -23.72 14.32 23.65
C HIS A 44 -24.99 14.84 22.94
N ILE A 45 -26.10 14.97 23.66
CA ILE A 45 -27.34 15.54 23.10
C ILE A 45 -27.11 17.00 22.68
N MET A 46 -26.35 17.77 23.47
CA MET A 46 -25.98 19.14 23.13
C MET A 46 -25.12 19.21 21.85
N LEU A 47 -24.11 18.35 21.71
CA LEU A 47 -23.27 18.30 20.51
C LEU A 47 -24.06 17.93 19.26
N LEU A 48 -24.99 16.97 19.37
CA LEU A 48 -25.88 16.60 18.26
C LEU A 48 -26.79 17.75 17.84
N ALA A 49 -27.33 18.51 18.80
CA ALA A 49 -28.16 19.69 18.50
C ALA A 49 -27.36 20.81 17.81
N ILE A 50 -26.13 21.07 18.25
CA ILE A 50 -25.23 22.05 17.62
C ILE A 50 -24.87 21.62 16.19
N GLY A 51 -24.52 20.34 16.00
CA GLY A 51 -24.21 19.79 14.67
C GLY A 51 -25.40 19.88 13.71
N ALA A 52 -26.60 19.52 14.18
CA ALA A 52 -27.83 19.63 13.39
C ALA A 52 -28.12 21.09 13.00
N PHE A 53 -27.96 22.05 13.93
CA PHE A 53 -28.13 23.47 13.62
C PHE A 53 -27.10 23.97 12.60
N TRP A 54 -25.84 23.51 12.66
CA TRP A 54 -24.80 23.90 11.73
C TRP A 54 -25.08 23.38 10.31
N VAL A 55 -25.48 22.10 10.17
CA VAL A 55 -25.85 21.51 8.87
C VAL A 55 -27.03 22.24 8.23
N LEU A 56 -28.07 22.56 9.02
CA LEU A 56 -29.25 23.27 8.53
C LEU A 56 -28.97 24.74 8.14
N ARG A 57 -27.88 25.34 8.64
CA ARG A 57 -27.47 26.71 8.29
C ARG A 57 -26.48 26.79 7.13
N VAL A 58 -25.67 25.75 6.90
CA VAL A 58 -24.59 25.75 5.90
C VAL A 58 -25.05 25.25 4.52
N VAL A 59 -26.21 24.58 4.41
CA VAL A 59 -26.72 24.07 3.13
C VAL A 59 -28.01 24.77 2.73
N GLN A 60 -27.92 26.02 2.30
CA GLN A 60 -28.91 26.64 1.40
C GLN A 60 -28.24 27.63 0.46
N ASP A 61 -27.72 27.12 -0.65
CA ASP A 61 -27.77 27.82 -1.93
C ASP A 61 -28.10 26.77 -3.00
N PRO A 62 -29.28 26.83 -3.66
CA PRO A 62 -29.52 25.99 -4.83
C PRO A 62 -28.56 26.44 -5.94
N PRO A 63 -27.88 25.51 -6.65
CA PRO A 63 -26.99 25.88 -7.73
C PRO A 63 -27.78 26.59 -8.83
N LYS A 64 -27.38 27.84 -9.12
CA LYS A 64 -27.88 28.64 -10.24
C LYS A 64 -27.57 27.90 -11.54
N LYS A 65 -28.59 27.32 -12.18
CA LYS A 65 -28.45 26.71 -13.50
C LYS A 65 -28.13 27.80 -14.52
N VAL A 66 -26.92 27.77 -15.07
CA VAL A 66 -26.58 28.47 -16.30
C VAL A 66 -27.04 27.60 -17.47
N ASP A 67 -28.01 28.11 -18.22
CA ASP A 67 -28.57 27.48 -19.41
C ASP A 67 -27.54 27.55 -20.55
N PHE A 68 -26.93 26.41 -20.88
CA PHE A 68 -26.22 26.23 -22.13
C PHE A 68 -26.99 25.19 -22.95
N MET A 69 -27.80 25.67 -23.89
CA MET A 69 -28.36 24.84 -24.95
C MET A 69 -27.22 24.32 -25.85
N PRO A 70 -27.14 23.01 -26.12
CA PRO A 70 -26.27 22.44 -27.14
C PRO A 70 -26.93 22.53 -28.55
N PRO A 71 -26.16 22.78 -29.63
CA PRO A 71 -26.68 22.62 -30.98
C PRO A 71 -26.48 21.16 -31.40
N SER A 72 -27.40 20.27 -31.02
CA SER A 72 -27.59 18.96 -31.66
C SER A 72 -28.73 18.21 -30.96
N GLY A 73 -29.95 18.33 -31.50
CA GLY A 73 -31.04 17.40 -31.20
C GLY A 73 -30.67 15.96 -31.63
N GLY A 74 -31.41 14.92 -31.25
CA GLY A 74 -32.66 14.85 -30.54
C GLY A 74 -32.90 13.42 -30.06
N GLY A 75 -33.87 13.25 -29.18
CA GLY A 75 -34.40 11.93 -28.84
C GLY A 75 -35.03 11.30 -30.09
N GLY A 76 -34.60 10.09 -30.40
CA GLY A 76 -35.15 9.27 -31.47
C GLY A 76 -35.29 7.82 -31.00
N GLU A 77 -36.40 7.21 -31.37
CA GLU A 77 -36.78 5.83 -31.06
C GLU A 77 -35.74 4.78 -31.52
N PRO A 78 -35.76 3.55 -30.95
CA PRO A 78 -34.71 2.54 -31.11
C PRO A 78 -34.50 2.00 -32.54
N SER A 79 -35.35 2.37 -33.49
CA SER A 79 -35.33 1.86 -34.86
C SER A 79 -34.35 2.60 -35.79
N ALA A 80 -34.02 3.87 -35.51
CA ALA A 80 -33.15 4.67 -36.38
C ALA A 80 -31.65 4.29 -36.25
N GLU A 81 -31.21 3.84 -35.08
CA GLU A 81 -29.81 3.46 -34.83
C GLU A 81 -29.43 2.13 -35.51
N VAL A 82 -30.41 1.22 -35.65
CA VAL A 82 -30.24 -0.08 -36.32
C VAL A 82 -30.11 0.11 -37.84
N GLU A 83 -30.83 1.06 -38.43
CA GLU A 83 -30.77 1.32 -39.87
C GLU A 83 -29.50 2.07 -40.29
N ALA A 84 -29.01 3.00 -39.45
CA ALA A 84 -27.75 3.71 -39.66
C ALA A 84 -26.51 2.79 -39.56
N LYS A 85 -26.54 1.78 -38.68
CA LYS A 85 -25.49 0.75 -38.60
C LYS A 85 -25.52 -0.22 -39.78
N ARG A 86 -26.70 -0.55 -40.31
CA ARG A 86 -26.85 -1.46 -41.46
C ARG A 86 -26.38 -0.83 -42.77
N LYS A 87 -26.55 0.49 -42.95
CA LYS A 87 -26.04 1.23 -44.13
C LYS A 87 -24.52 1.47 -44.12
N ARG A 88 -23.87 1.52 -42.95
CA ARG A 88 -22.40 1.64 -42.86
C ARG A 88 -21.63 0.35 -43.16
N LEU A 89 -22.26 -0.82 -43.00
CA LEU A 89 -21.64 -2.12 -43.32
C LEU A 89 -21.57 -2.43 -44.82
N ASN A 90 -22.37 -1.73 -45.65
CA ASN A 90 -22.40 -1.94 -47.12
C ASN A 90 -21.54 -0.94 -47.91
N ALA A 91 -20.75 -0.08 -47.26
CA ALA A 91 -19.98 0.99 -47.92
C ALA A 91 -18.47 0.94 -47.61
N VAL A 92 -17.88 -0.26 -47.57
CA VAL A 92 -16.41 -0.41 -47.57
C VAL A 92 -15.97 -0.97 -48.93
N PRO A 93 -15.34 -0.17 -49.81
CA PRO A 93 -14.63 -0.71 -50.95
C PRO A 93 -13.42 -1.52 -50.45
N ARG A 94 -13.29 -2.77 -50.88
CA ARG A 94 -12.05 -3.53 -50.74
C ARG A 94 -11.09 -3.07 -51.83
N ASP A 95 -10.09 -2.29 -51.44
CA ASP A 95 -8.80 -2.31 -52.15
C ASP A 95 -7.71 -1.85 -51.18
N MET A 96 -6.70 -2.70 -50.97
CA MET A 96 -5.48 -2.37 -50.24
C MET A 96 -4.31 -2.54 -51.21
N PRO A 97 -3.54 -1.50 -51.54
CA PRO A 97 -2.37 -1.64 -52.39
C PRO A 97 -1.27 -2.40 -51.63
N ARG A 98 -0.71 -3.43 -52.27
CA ARG A 98 0.50 -4.12 -51.82
C ARG A 98 1.70 -3.17 -51.93
N LEU A 99 2.26 -2.77 -50.79
CA LEU A 99 3.61 -2.20 -50.74
C LEU A 99 4.62 -3.36 -50.75
N VAL A 100 5.33 -3.51 -51.87
CA VAL A 100 6.50 -4.39 -51.97
C VAL A 100 7.74 -3.51 -51.82
N ALA A 101 8.56 -3.80 -50.81
CA ALA A 101 9.92 -3.27 -50.74
C ALA A 101 10.74 -3.91 -51.88
N MET A 102 11.07 -3.14 -52.90
CA MET A 102 12.14 -3.48 -53.83
C MET A 102 13.47 -3.22 -53.11
N ASP A 103 14.07 -4.27 -52.54
CA ASP A 103 15.43 -4.73 -52.87
C ASP A 103 15.82 -5.86 -51.91
N VAL A 104 16.73 -6.74 -52.35
CA VAL A 104 17.27 -7.94 -51.69
C VAL A 104 16.48 -9.23 -51.94
N ALA A 105 17.02 -10.03 -52.86
CA ALA A 105 16.61 -11.39 -53.18
C ALA A 105 16.71 -12.33 -51.97
N SER A 106 15.57 -12.87 -51.53
CA SER A 106 15.52 -14.21 -50.93
C SER A 106 14.13 -14.81 -51.15
N SER A 107 14.08 -16.01 -51.72
CA SER A 107 12.85 -16.77 -51.93
C SER A 107 12.36 -17.34 -50.60
N ILE A 108 11.42 -16.67 -49.94
CA ILE A 108 10.70 -17.19 -48.78
C ILE A 108 9.24 -17.37 -49.18
N THR A 109 8.83 -18.62 -49.41
CA THR A 109 7.42 -19.00 -49.48
C THR A 109 6.85 -19.06 -48.07
N LEU A 110 5.93 -18.15 -47.75
CA LEU A 110 5.11 -18.21 -46.54
C LEU A 110 3.98 -19.26 -46.73
N PRO A 111 3.70 -20.13 -45.76
CA PRO A 111 2.57 -21.06 -45.85
C PRO A 111 1.23 -20.31 -45.73
N GLU A 112 0.22 -20.77 -46.48
CA GLU A 112 -1.16 -20.28 -46.35
C GLU A 112 -1.74 -20.61 -44.96
N PRO A 113 -2.44 -19.67 -44.30
CA PRO A 113 -3.08 -19.94 -43.01
C PRO A 113 -4.32 -20.84 -43.16
N ASP A 114 -4.39 -21.88 -42.32
CA ASP A 114 -5.48 -22.86 -42.24
C ASP A 114 -6.83 -22.21 -41.86
N PRO A 115 -7.93 -22.51 -42.59
CA PRO A 115 -9.29 -21.99 -42.34
C PRO A 115 -9.87 -22.28 -40.95
N SER A 116 -9.26 -23.14 -40.13
CA SER A 116 -9.68 -23.39 -38.75
C SER A 116 -9.51 -22.19 -37.80
N SER A 117 -8.54 -21.31 -38.07
CA SER A 117 -8.25 -20.11 -37.25
C SER A 117 -9.29 -18.98 -37.42
N GLN A 118 -10.09 -19.00 -38.48
CA GLN A 118 -11.11 -18.00 -38.76
C GLN A 118 -12.46 -18.31 -38.09
N LEU A 119 -12.73 -19.58 -37.73
CA LEU A 119 -13.97 -19.99 -37.08
C LEU A 119 -13.99 -19.68 -35.58
N ILE A 120 -12.83 -19.64 -34.91
CA ILE A 120 -12.71 -19.27 -33.49
C ILE A 120 -13.00 -17.77 -33.27
N ALA A 121 -12.65 -16.92 -34.24
CA ALA A 121 -12.95 -15.49 -34.19
C ALA A 121 -14.44 -15.17 -34.42
N LEU A 122 -15.21 -16.10 -35.00
CA LEU A 122 -16.65 -15.94 -35.25
C LEU A 122 -17.52 -16.49 -34.10
N ASP A 123 -17.07 -17.53 -33.39
CA ASP A 123 -17.77 -18.10 -32.22
C ASP A 123 -17.78 -17.14 -31.01
N ALA A 124 -16.73 -16.30 -30.89
CA ALA A 124 -16.65 -15.25 -29.89
C ALA A 124 -17.63 -14.08 -30.11
N LEU A 125 -18.28 -13.98 -31.28
CA LEU A 125 -19.21 -12.89 -31.63
C LEU A 125 -20.69 -13.28 -31.59
N THR A 126 -21.05 -14.55 -31.32
CA THR A 126 -22.45 -15.02 -31.49
C THR A 126 -23.12 -15.62 -30.24
N SER A 127 -22.45 -15.72 -29.09
CA SER A 127 -23.03 -16.27 -27.85
C SER A 127 -23.77 -15.25 -26.96
N GLY A 128 -24.43 -14.27 -27.58
CA GLY A 128 -25.39 -13.38 -26.91
C GLY A 128 -26.82 -13.91 -27.01
N LYS A 129 -27.21 -14.86 -26.15
CA LYS A 129 -28.63 -15.20 -25.94
C LYS A 129 -29.08 -14.79 -24.53
N PRO A 130 -30.20 -14.04 -24.38
CA PRO A 130 -30.77 -13.73 -23.09
C PRO A 130 -31.74 -14.84 -22.67
N SER A 131 -31.46 -15.54 -21.57
CA SER A 131 -32.48 -16.32 -20.87
C SER A 131 -32.94 -15.55 -19.65
N GLY A 132 -34.16 -15.03 -19.70
CA GLY A 132 -34.84 -14.45 -18.55
C GLY A 132 -35.20 -15.53 -17.52
N GLY A 133 -34.82 -15.28 -16.27
CA GLY A 133 -35.23 -16.04 -15.09
C GLY A 133 -35.59 -15.07 -13.97
N LEU A 134 -36.77 -15.23 -13.41
CA LEU A 134 -37.44 -14.35 -12.45
C LEU A 134 -36.73 -14.27 -11.08
N GLY A 135 -36.78 -13.08 -10.48
CA GLY A 135 -37.16 -12.91 -9.06
C GLY A 135 -36.06 -13.00 -8.00
N GLY A 136 -35.67 -11.84 -7.46
CA GLY A 136 -34.94 -11.76 -6.19
C GLY A 136 -34.54 -10.32 -5.87
N SER A 137 -35.28 -9.67 -4.96
CA SER A 137 -35.00 -8.31 -4.49
C SER A 137 -33.63 -8.22 -3.82
N GLY A 138 -32.71 -7.46 -4.42
CA GLY A 138 -31.47 -6.98 -3.81
C GLY A 138 -31.07 -5.69 -4.52
N SER A 139 -30.93 -4.59 -3.77
CA SER A 139 -30.71 -3.26 -4.35
C SER A 139 -29.32 -3.13 -4.98
N GLY A 140 -29.27 -3.19 -6.31
CA GLY A 140 -28.58 -2.20 -7.15
C GLY A 140 -27.05 -2.26 -7.23
N GLY A 141 -26.49 -3.33 -7.81
CA GLY A 141 -25.18 -3.28 -8.46
C GLY A 141 -25.30 -2.68 -9.86
N GLY A 142 -24.64 -1.55 -10.12
CA GLY A 142 -24.60 -0.92 -11.44
C GLY A 142 -23.69 -1.67 -12.40
N LYS A 143 -24.25 -2.22 -13.49
CA LYS A 143 -23.48 -2.59 -14.69
C LYS A 143 -23.31 -1.33 -15.56
N GLY A 144 -22.13 -0.72 -15.50
CA GLY A 144 -21.72 0.33 -16.43
C GLY A 144 -20.84 -0.23 -17.55
N ASN A 145 -21.25 -0.08 -18.81
CA ASN A 145 -20.40 -0.30 -19.99
C ASN A 145 -19.58 0.97 -20.33
N GLY A 146 -18.85 1.50 -19.35
CA GLY A 146 -18.12 2.76 -19.47
C GLY A 146 -16.60 2.56 -19.50
N THR A 147 -15.96 3.03 -20.57
CA THR A 147 -14.51 3.19 -20.68
C THR A 147 -14.05 4.45 -19.92
N GLY A 148 -13.55 4.28 -18.69
CA GLY A 148 -12.51 5.13 -18.08
C GLY A 148 -12.88 6.15 -16.97
N LYS A 149 -12.06 6.07 -15.89
CA LYS A 149 -11.64 7.06 -14.87
C LYS A 149 -12.44 7.18 -13.55
N GLY A 150 -11.81 6.73 -12.46
CA GLY A 150 -12.01 7.18 -11.08
C GLY A 150 -11.63 6.14 -10.03
N ILE A 151 -10.96 6.54 -8.95
CA ILE A 151 -10.77 5.72 -7.74
C ILE A 151 -12.15 5.59 -7.08
N GLY A 152 -12.78 4.41 -7.21
CA GLY A 152 -14.09 4.10 -6.65
C GLY A 152 -14.62 2.76 -7.16
N ASP A 153 -14.97 1.88 -6.22
CA ASP A 153 -15.79 0.66 -6.33
C ASP A 153 -15.57 -0.29 -7.52
N GLY A 154 -14.31 -0.49 -7.92
CA GLY A 154 -13.99 -1.39 -9.01
C GLY A 154 -12.52 -1.69 -9.20
N THR A 155 -11.78 -2.03 -8.14
CA THR A 155 -10.42 -2.59 -8.27
C THR A 155 -10.46 -4.10 -8.44
N GLY A 156 -11.21 -4.54 -9.46
CA GLY A 156 -11.07 -5.91 -9.95
C GLY A 156 -9.63 -6.13 -10.45
N PRO A 157 -9.15 -7.38 -10.46
CA PRO A 157 -7.83 -7.69 -10.98
C PRO A 157 -7.69 -7.21 -12.42
N GLY A 158 -6.82 -6.21 -12.61
CA GLY A 158 -6.72 -5.46 -13.85
C GLY A 158 -6.31 -6.32 -15.04
N LEU A 159 -7.22 -6.48 -16.02
CA LEU A 159 -6.95 -6.97 -17.37
C LEU A 159 -7.12 -5.86 -18.43
N GLY A 160 -7.26 -4.60 -18.03
CA GLY A 160 -7.61 -3.49 -18.93
C GLY A 160 -6.46 -2.54 -19.26
N GLY A 161 -6.19 -2.33 -20.56
CA GLY A 161 -5.28 -1.32 -21.10
C GLY A 161 -5.85 0.10 -21.16
N GLY A 162 -6.65 0.52 -20.17
CA GLY A 162 -7.25 1.86 -20.10
C GLY A 162 -6.62 2.73 -19.03
N GLY A 163 -6.43 4.03 -19.31
CA GLY A 163 -5.75 5.02 -18.45
C GLY A 163 -6.48 5.44 -17.15
N GLY A 164 -7.11 4.50 -16.44
CA GLY A 164 -7.46 4.64 -15.03
C GLY A 164 -6.30 4.18 -14.13
N PHE A 165 -6.34 4.50 -12.83
CA PHE A 165 -5.36 3.97 -11.88
C PHE A 165 -5.42 2.43 -11.93
N GLN A 166 -4.37 1.82 -12.48
CA GLN A 166 -4.19 0.37 -12.48
C GLN A 166 -4.06 -0.10 -11.03
N ASN A 167 -4.37 -1.38 -10.77
CA ASN A 167 -4.20 -1.99 -9.46
C ASN A 167 -2.77 -1.67 -8.91
N PRO A 168 -2.66 -0.88 -7.82
CA PRO A 168 -1.37 -0.38 -7.36
C PRO A 168 -0.50 -1.47 -6.73
N PHE A 169 -1.06 -2.66 -6.47
CA PHE A 169 -0.35 -3.83 -5.97
C PHE A 169 0.15 -4.76 -7.10
N GLY A 170 -0.22 -4.51 -8.35
CA GLY A 170 0.29 -5.23 -9.52
C GLY A 170 -0.80 -5.86 -10.37
N MET A 171 -0.38 -6.53 -11.44
CA MET A 171 -1.27 -7.11 -12.45
C MET A 171 -1.46 -8.62 -12.21
N ILE A 172 -2.60 -9.20 -12.62
CA ILE A 172 -2.74 -10.68 -12.63
C ILE A 172 -1.92 -11.31 -13.76
N ASP A 173 -1.75 -10.61 -14.87
CA ASP A 173 -1.01 -11.13 -16.01
C ASP A 173 0.51 -11.07 -15.76
N GLY A 174 1.12 -12.26 -15.60
CA GLY A 174 2.55 -12.45 -15.40
C GLY A 174 3.40 -12.36 -16.67
N ARG A 175 2.82 -11.99 -17.81
CA ARG A 175 3.57 -11.79 -19.07
C ARG A 175 4.52 -10.59 -19.03
N LYS A 176 4.40 -9.71 -18.04
CA LYS A 176 5.33 -8.59 -17.83
C LYS A 176 6.56 -9.04 -17.04
N SER A 177 7.72 -8.53 -17.43
CA SER A 177 8.99 -8.56 -16.70
C SER A 177 8.86 -7.93 -15.31
N ALA A 178 8.34 -8.68 -14.33
CA ALA A 178 7.84 -8.15 -13.06
C ALA A 178 8.12 -9.06 -11.87
N LEU A 179 8.20 -8.47 -10.66
CA LEU A 179 8.33 -9.22 -9.42
C LEU A 179 7.04 -9.99 -9.11
N VAL A 180 7.20 -11.20 -8.60
CA VAL A 180 6.10 -12.11 -8.26
C VAL A 180 5.67 -11.87 -6.81
N GLY A 181 4.47 -11.31 -6.64
CA GLY A 181 3.84 -10.94 -5.38
C GLY A 181 2.86 -11.98 -4.87
N ASN A 182 3.04 -12.41 -3.63
CA ASN A 182 2.08 -13.24 -2.90
C ASN A 182 1.61 -12.51 -1.65
N PHE A 183 0.32 -12.66 -1.34
CA PHE A 183 -0.31 -12.06 -0.18
C PHE A 183 -0.65 -13.14 0.86
N TYR A 184 -0.36 -12.82 2.12
CA TYR A 184 -0.58 -13.69 3.28
C TYR A 184 -1.37 -12.93 4.33
N ASP A 185 -2.48 -13.51 4.78
CA ASP A 185 -3.26 -13.00 5.89
C ASP A 185 -2.76 -13.62 7.21
N LEU A 186 -2.08 -12.83 8.04
CA LEU A 186 -1.51 -13.31 9.31
C LEU A 186 -2.57 -13.50 10.41
N LYS A 187 -3.81 -13.08 10.17
CA LYS A 187 -4.93 -13.24 11.11
C LYS A 187 -5.46 -14.67 11.17
N GLN A 188 -5.10 -15.50 10.20
CA GLN A 188 -5.58 -16.87 10.10
C GLN A 188 -4.50 -17.80 9.54
N LYS A 189 -4.46 -19.02 10.05
CA LYS A 189 -3.62 -20.10 9.55
C LYS A 189 -4.07 -20.52 8.15
N LYS A 190 -3.25 -21.32 7.48
CA LYS A 190 -3.57 -21.89 6.16
C LYS A 190 -4.88 -22.69 6.11
N ASP A 191 -5.35 -23.20 7.25
CA ASP A 191 -6.62 -23.94 7.39
C ASP A 191 -7.82 -23.04 7.74
N GLY A 192 -7.62 -21.71 7.81
CA GLY A 192 -8.65 -20.74 8.18
C GLY A 192 -8.81 -20.52 9.69
N THR A 193 -8.08 -21.26 10.53
CA THR A 193 -8.14 -21.07 11.99
C THR A 193 -7.56 -19.70 12.36
N ALA A 194 -8.28 -18.91 13.15
CA ALA A 194 -7.80 -17.62 13.63
C ALA A 194 -6.50 -17.74 14.45
N THR A 195 -5.54 -16.85 14.21
CA THR A 195 -4.27 -16.79 14.96
C THR A 195 -4.41 -16.02 16.28
N GLY A 196 -5.37 -15.08 16.34
CA GLY A 196 -5.54 -14.19 17.49
C GLY A 196 -4.44 -13.13 17.62
N PHE A 197 -3.65 -12.91 16.57
CA PHE A 197 -2.57 -11.91 16.60
C PHE A 197 -3.12 -10.50 16.71
N ASP A 198 -2.48 -9.73 17.59
CA ASP A 198 -2.58 -8.27 17.65
C ASP A 198 -1.46 -7.62 16.83
N GLU A 199 -1.37 -6.29 16.89
CA GLU A 199 -0.34 -5.52 16.18
C GLU A 199 1.09 -5.95 16.55
N SER A 200 1.36 -6.16 17.84
CA SER A 200 2.69 -6.52 18.35
C SER A 200 3.10 -7.91 17.90
N ALA A 201 2.20 -8.89 18.04
CA ALA A 201 2.42 -10.26 17.58
C ALA A 201 2.62 -10.31 16.05
N THR A 202 1.81 -9.56 15.30
CA THR A 202 1.93 -9.47 13.83
C THR A 202 3.29 -8.90 13.43
N LEU A 203 3.71 -7.80 14.06
CA LEU A 203 5.02 -7.20 13.80
C LEU A 203 6.18 -8.13 14.19
N GLN A 204 6.03 -8.90 15.26
CA GLN A 204 7.02 -9.90 15.65
C GLN A 204 7.16 -11.02 14.62
N VAL A 205 6.05 -11.49 14.03
CA VAL A 205 6.08 -12.50 12.94
C VAL A 205 6.84 -11.95 11.73
N ILE A 206 6.57 -10.70 11.35
CA ILE A 206 7.27 -10.03 10.24
C ILE A 206 8.76 -9.88 10.57
N SER A 207 9.09 -9.51 11.81
CA SER A 207 10.47 -9.37 12.25
C SER A 207 11.22 -10.69 12.25
N ASP A 208 10.61 -11.77 12.74
CA ASP A 208 11.19 -13.11 12.74
C ASP A 208 11.44 -13.59 11.31
N PHE A 209 10.49 -13.36 10.40
CA PHE A 209 10.66 -13.64 8.98
C PHE A 209 11.90 -12.93 8.39
N VAL A 210 12.05 -11.64 8.69
CA VAL A 210 13.13 -10.79 8.15
C VAL A 210 14.49 -11.06 8.80
N THR A 211 14.51 -11.42 10.10
CA THR A 211 15.75 -11.45 10.91
C THR A 211 16.21 -12.86 11.29
N LYS A 212 15.31 -13.75 11.66
CA LYS A 212 15.62 -15.10 12.17
C LYS A 212 15.50 -16.16 11.07
N ASP A 213 14.41 -16.09 10.30
CA ASP A 213 14.09 -17.08 9.28
C ASP A 213 14.75 -16.80 7.94
N ASN A 214 15.49 -15.69 7.83
CA ASN A 214 16.25 -15.32 6.63
C ASN A 214 15.40 -15.30 5.35
N TRP A 215 14.15 -14.81 5.48
CA TRP A 215 13.15 -14.73 4.41
C TRP A 215 12.70 -16.09 3.87
N ASN A 216 12.74 -17.13 4.70
CA ASN A 216 12.25 -18.45 4.32
C ASN A 216 10.72 -18.45 4.12
N ILE A 217 10.30 -18.52 2.86
CA ILE A 217 8.88 -18.47 2.46
C ILE A 217 8.01 -19.53 3.14
N ARG A 218 8.58 -20.67 3.54
CA ARG A 218 7.85 -21.74 4.25
C ARG A 218 7.21 -21.25 5.55
N LYS A 219 7.75 -20.18 6.15
CA LYS A 219 7.19 -19.55 7.36
C LYS A 219 5.93 -18.75 7.10
N LEU A 220 5.76 -18.23 5.87
CA LEU A 220 4.52 -17.57 5.47
C LEU A 220 3.47 -18.58 5.02
N ASP A 221 3.88 -19.77 4.56
CA ASP A 221 2.96 -20.86 4.15
C ASP A 221 2.15 -21.46 5.33
N ASP A 222 2.47 -21.10 6.57
CA ASP A 222 1.67 -21.44 7.75
C ASP A 222 0.38 -20.61 7.85
N PHE A 223 0.31 -19.49 7.13
CA PHE A 223 -0.82 -18.56 7.09
C PHE A 223 -1.68 -18.72 5.86
N PHE A 224 -2.89 -18.16 5.89
CA PHE A 224 -3.73 -18.12 4.70
C PHE A 224 -3.05 -17.32 3.59
N LYS A 225 -2.94 -17.93 2.42
CA LYS A 225 -2.40 -17.32 1.21
C LYS A 225 -3.55 -16.94 0.27
N ALA A 226 -3.51 -15.72 -0.25
CA ALA A 226 -4.50 -15.25 -1.22
C ALA A 226 -4.48 -16.11 -2.51
N PRO A 227 -5.63 -16.25 -3.19
CA PRO A 227 -5.73 -17.08 -4.39
C PRO A 227 -4.99 -16.49 -5.58
N ASN A 228 -4.90 -15.15 -5.68
CA ASN A 228 -4.22 -14.50 -6.80
C ASN A 228 -2.76 -14.21 -6.47
N THR A 229 -1.90 -14.44 -7.44
CA THR A 229 -0.55 -13.88 -7.50
C THR A 229 -0.60 -12.61 -8.33
N LEU A 230 0.06 -11.55 -7.83
CA LEU A 230 0.17 -10.28 -8.56
C LEU A 230 1.61 -10.07 -9.03
N TYR A 231 1.75 -9.38 -10.15
CA TYR A 231 3.02 -9.09 -10.79
C TYR A 231 3.26 -7.59 -10.79
N GLN A 232 4.33 -7.16 -10.12
CA GLN A 232 4.60 -5.74 -9.87
C GLN A 232 5.96 -5.31 -10.43
N THR A 233 5.98 -4.18 -11.13
CA THR A 233 7.18 -3.61 -11.76
C THR A 233 7.72 -2.40 -11.02
N LYS A 234 6.94 -1.79 -10.12
CA LYS A 234 7.31 -0.56 -9.39
C LYS A 234 6.41 -0.35 -8.17
N PHE A 235 6.91 0.32 -7.13
CA PHE A 235 6.14 0.61 -5.92
C PHE A 235 6.00 2.12 -5.75
N TYR A 236 4.85 2.63 -6.16
CA TYR A 236 4.47 4.04 -6.04
C TYR A 236 2.95 4.10 -5.82
N ILE A 237 2.57 3.78 -4.59
CA ILE A 237 1.21 3.60 -4.11
C ILE A 237 0.86 4.83 -3.26
N PRO A 238 -0.10 5.67 -3.69
CA PRO A 238 -0.55 6.80 -2.87
C PRO A 238 -1.17 6.29 -1.57
N ILE A 239 -1.28 7.16 -0.57
CA ILE A 239 -1.93 6.82 0.70
C ILE A 239 -3.41 6.59 0.42
N MET A 240 -3.89 5.38 0.64
CA MET A 240 -5.24 4.98 0.31
C MET A 240 -5.80 3.99 1.35
N SER A 241 -7.07 3.61 1.20
CA SER A 241 -7.66 2.59 2.07
C SER A 241 -6.88 1.29 1.97
N ALA A 242 -6.50 0.73 3.13
CA ALA A 242 -5.81 -0.55 3.16
C ALA A 242 -6.67 -1.74 2.68
N ALA A 243 -8.00 -1.58 2.58
CA ALA A 243 -8.92 -2.60 2.05
C ALA A 243 -8.68 -2.95 0.59
N LEU A 244 -8.04 -2.05 -0.15
CA LEU A 244 -7.71 -2.27 -1.55
C LEU A 244 -6.61 -3.33 -1.73
N ALA A 245 -5.75 -3.58 -0.73
CA ALA A 245 -4.72 -4.60 -0.86
C ALA A 245 -5.32 -6.02 -0.86
N PRO A 246 -6.11 -6.45 0.14
CA PRO A 246 -6.78 -7.74 0.07
C PRO A 246 -7.65 -7.91 -1.19
N GLU A 247 -8.41 -6.88 -1.58
CA GLU A 247 -9.25 -6.91 -2.78
C GLU A 247 -8.43 -7.16 -4.05
N ALA A 248 -7.30 -6.46 -4.22
CA ALA A 248 -6.38 -6.62 -5.34
C ALA A 248 -5.88 -8.07 -5.49
N PHE A 249 -5.67 -8.77 -4.37
CA PHE A 249 -5.26 -10.18 -4.33
C PHE A 249 -6.44 -11.18 -4.39
N GLY A 250 -7.67 -10.70 -4.61
CA GLY A 250 -8.86 -11.54 -4.74
C GLY A 250 -9.53 -11.92 -3.41
N CYS A 251 -9.18 -11.24 -2.32
CA CYS A 251 -9.66 -11.52 -0.96
C CYS A 251 -10.60 -10.41 -0.47
N LYS A 252 -11.87 -10.44 -0.87
CA LYS A 252 -12.85 -9.40 -0.47
C LYS A 252 -13.24 -9.44 1.01
N ASP A 253 -13.20 -10.62 1.62
CA ASP A 253 -13.63 -10.82 3.02
C ASP A 253 -12.48 -10.69 4.03
N VAL A 254 -11.25 -10.50 3.55
CA VAL A 254 -10.08 -10.33 4.42
C VAL A 254 -10.01 -8.88 4.91
N LYS A 255 -9.99 -8.71 6.24
CA LYS A 255 -9.86 -7.38 6.85
C LYS A 255 -8.55 -6.70 6.45
N PRO A 256 -8.54 -5.36 6.32
CA PRO A 256 -7.42 -4.58 5.77
C PRO A 256 -6.18 -4.44 6.66
N VAL A 257 -6.05 -5.23 7.73
CA VAL A 257 -4.97 -5.17 8.73
C VAL A 257 -4.25 -6.51 8.81
N PHE A 258 -3.02 -6.51 9.31
CA PHE A 258 -2.25 -7.70 9.68
C PHE A 258 -2.04 -8.68 8.52
N TRP A 259 -1.59 -8.15 7.39
CA TRP A 259 -1.25 -8.92 6.20
C TRP A 259 0.16 -8.63 5.73
N VAL A 260 0.75 -9.57 4.98
CA VAL A 260 2.05 -9.42 4.34
C VAL A 260 1.90 -9.64 2.84
N ALA A 261 2.39 -8.70 2.03
CA ALA A 261 2.61 -8.88 0.61
C ALA A 261 4.11 -9.00 0.34
N HIS A 262 4.54 -10.16 -0.15
CA HIS A 262 5.95 -10.46 -0.44
C HIS A 262 6.16 -10.60 -1.95
N TYR A 263 6.91 -9.65 -2.52
CA TYR A 263 7.29 -9.60 -3.92
C TYR A 263 8.74 -10.06 -4.10
N ARG A 264 8.98 -10.96 -5.05
CA ARG A 264 10.30 -11.55 -5.26
C ARG A 264 10.64 -11.73 -6.73
N GLY A 265 11.92 -11.65 -7.05
CA GLY A 265 12.39 -11.84 -8.41
C GLY A 265 13.90 -11.74 -8.55
N MET A 266 14.39 -12.11 -9.73
CA MET A 266 15.76 -11.86 -10.13
C MET A 266 15.78 -10.69 -11.12
N ILE A 267 16.70 -9.74 -10.91
CA ILE A 267 16.84 -8.57 -11.77
C ILE A 267 18.27 -8.42 -12.28
N GLU A 268 18.42 -7.91 -13.48
CA GLU A 268 19.68 -7.59 -14.13
C GLU A 268 19.94 -6.09 -14.04
N ALA A 269 21.13 -5.72 -13.56
CA ALA A 269 21.51 -4.32 -13.40
C ALA A 269 21.76 -3.67 -14.77
N PRO A 270 21.11 -2.53 -15.07
CA PRO A 270 21.25 -1.88 -16.38
C PRO A 270 22.64 -1.24 -16.57
N LYS A 271 23.32 -0.92 -15.46
CA LYS A 271 24.67 -0.37 -15.47
C LYS A 271 25.43 -0.72 -14.19
N SER A 272 26.74 -0.56 -14.23
CA SER A 272 27.61 -0.70 -13.06
C SER A 272 27.54 0.58 -12.22
N GLY A 273 27.54 0.44 -10.90
CA GLY A 273 27.49 1.59 -10.02
C GLY A 273 27.24 1.22 -8.57
N ARG A 274 27.24 2.23 -7.70
CA ARG A 274 26.84 2.11 -6.31
C ARG A 274 25.49 2.78 -6.14
N PHE A 275 24.54 2.05 -5.58
CA PHE A 275 23.16 2.48 -5.45
C PHE A 275 22.68 2.31 -4.02
N ARG A 276 21.60 3.01 -3.67
CA ARG A 276 20.81 2.82 -2.45
C ARG A 276 19.34 2.97 -2.77
N PHE A 277 18.54 2.17 -2.09
CA PHE A 277 17.08 2.33 -2.13
C PHE A 277 16.68 3.47 -1.21
N VAL A 278 15.68 4.23 -1.64
CA VAL A 278 15.13 5.34 -0.88
C VAL A 278 13.63 5.18 -0.86
N GLY A 279 13.03 4.93 0.29
CA GLY A 279 11.62 4.59 0.32
C GLY A 279 10.95 4.75 1.67
N ARG A 280 9.62 4.72 1.63
CA ARG A 280 8.78 4.65 2.82
C ARG A 280 7.49 3.88 2.55
N ALA A 281 6.94 3.21 3.56
CA ALA A 281 5.56 2.75 3.57
C ALA A 281 4.83 3.05 4.89
N ASP A 282 3.54 3.30 4.75
CA ASP A 282 2.52 3.19 5.80
C ASP A 282 1.90 1.79 5.57
N ASN A 283 2.20 0.73 6.33
CA ASN A 283 2.99 0.71 7.57
C ASN A 283 4.40 0.10 7.50
N VAL A 284 4.66 -0.94 6.70
CA VAL A 284 5.97 -1.64 6.68
C VAL A 284 6.49 -1.74 5.26
N MET A 285 7.77 -1.40 5.05
CA MET A 285 8.51 -1.70 3.82
C MET A 285 9.91 -2.20 4.17
N VAL A 286 10.24 -3.39 3.68
CA VAL A 286 11.60 -3.94 3.77
C VAL A 286 12.08 -4.37 2.40
N VAL A 287 13.28 -3.94 2.01
CA VAL A 287 13.92 -4.35 0.75
C VAL A 287 15.15 -5.17 1.07
N ARG A 288 15.18 -6.39 0.54
CA ARG A 288 16.35 -7.27 0.53
C ARG A 288 16.89 -7.35 -0.89
N PHE A 289 18.15 -6.94 -1.04
CA PHE A 289 18.86 -6.98 -2.31
C PHE A 289 20.12 -7.83 -2.16
N ASN A 290 20.30 -8.76 -3.08
CA ASN A 290 21.43 -9.70 -3.05
C ASN A 290 21.60 -10.37 -1.68
N LYS A 291 20.48 -10.86 -1.13
CA LYS A 291 20.37 -11.53 0.18
C LYS A 291 20.66 -10.65 1.41
N LYS A 292 20.88 -9.35 1.25
CA LYS A 292 21.08 -8.40 2.36
C LYS A 292 19.89 -7.45 2.47
N VAL A 293 19.40 -7.22 3.69
CA VAL A 293 18.43 -6.14 3.92
C VAL A 293 19.14 -4.82 3.70
N VAL A 294 18.66 -4.03 2.74
CA VAL A 294 19.24 -2.75 2.33
C VAL A 294 18.32 -1.57 2.64
N LEU A 295 17.04 -1.80 2.91
CA LEU A 295 16.11 -0.78 3.39
C LEU A 295 15.12 -1.39 4.38
N ASP A 296 14.88 -0.70 5.49
CA ASP A 296 13.76 -0.93 6.42
C ASP A 296 13.11 0.44 6.66
N GLY A 297 12.18 0.79 5.77
CA GLY A 297 11.60 2.11 5.60
C GLY A 297 10.10 2.10 5.88
N GLY A 298 9.67 1.52 6.99
CA GLY A 298 8.28 1.56 7.41
C GLY A 298 7.98 2.71 8.37
N ASP A 299 6.71 2.82 8.76
CA ASP A 299 6.31 3.36 10.04
C ASP A 299 6.55 2.38 11.18
N TYR A 300 6.71 1.10 10.86
CA TYR A 300 7.17 0.06 11.76
C TYR A 300 8.44 -0.58 11.19
N SER A 301 9.44 -0.77 12.03
CA SER A 301 10.67 -1.47 11.66
C SER A 301 10.50 -2.96 11.84
N ALA A 302 10.66 -3.70 10.74
CA ALA A 302 10.72 -5.16 10.78
C ALA A 302 12.04 -5.66 11.36
N ARG A 303 13.12 -4.86 11.33
CA ARG A 303 14.44 -5.29 11.85
C ARG A 303 14.53 -5.27 13.37
N VAL A 304 13.73 -4.45 14.04
CA VAL A 304 13.70 -4.33 15.51
C VAL A 304 12.31 -4.53 16.13
N ALA A 305 11.32 -4.95 15.33
CA ALA A 305 9.95 -5.24 15.78
C ALA A 305 9.29 -4.11 16.58
N ARG A 306 9.33 -2.88 16.06
CA ARG A 306 8.74 -1.72 16.78
C ARG A 306 8.17 -0.63 15.87
N PRO A 307 7.24 0.20 16.36
CA PRO A 307 6.87 1.44 15.69
C PRO A 307 8.05 2.42 15.68
N ILE A 308 8.26 3.07 14.54
CA ILE A 308 9.26 4.11 14.32
C ILE A 308 8.64 5.44 13.87
N TRP A 309 7.31 5.52 13.87
CA TRP A 309 6.52 6.72 13.56
C TRP A 309 6.28 7.64 14.77
N ASP A 310 6.57 7.18 16.00
CA ASP A 310 6.38 8.00 17.20
C ASP A 310 7.49 9.06 17.37
N ALA A 311 7.17 10.18 18.00
CA ALA A 311 8.08 11.31 18.14
C ALA A 311 9.42 10.97 18.85
N GLY A 312 9.38 10.03 19.80
CA GLY A 312 10.58 9.61 20.54
C GLY A 312 11.54 8.84 19.63
N THR A 313 11.02 7.87 18.89
CA THR A 313 11.81 7.09 17.94
C THR A 313 12.28 7.95 16.76
N ILE A 314 11.46 8.88 16.27
CA ILE A 314 11.87 9.85 15.24
C ILE A 314 13.08 10.67 15.71
N ALA A 315 13.07 11.18 16.95
CA ALA A 315 14.20 11.90 17.50
C ALA A 315 15.46 11.03 17.63
N VAL A 316 15.31 9.74 17.95
CA VAL A 316 16.44 8.77 17.96
C VAL A 316 17.00 8.59 16.55
N LEU A 317 16.15 8.37 15.55
CA LEU A 317 16.59 8.19 14.16
C LEU A 317 17.24 9.47 13.60
N ALA A 318 16.76 10.65 14.00
CA ALA A 318 17.36 11.94 13.65
C ALA A 318 18.68 12.23 14.39
N GLY A 319 19.08 11.40 15.36
CA GLY A 319 20.28 11.61 16.17
C GLY A 319 20.18 12.78 17.15
N THR A 320 18.96 13.27 17.42
CA THR A 320 18.69 14.41 18.31
C THR A 320 18.20 13.98 19.70
N SER A 321 17.90 12.69 19.88
CA SER A 321 17.51 12.11 21.16
C SER A 321 18.69 11.83 22.09
N GLY A 322 18.47 11.92 23.40
CA GLY A 322 19.40 11.43 24.43
C GLY A 322 19.25 9.95 24.76
N ASN A 323 18.31 9.22 24.16
CA ASN A 323 18.01 7.82 24.47
C ASN A 323 19.03 6.85 23.84
N ARG A 324 20.17 6.68 24.53
CA ARG A 324 21.30 5.83 24.08
C ARG A 324 20.95 4.35 23.94
N ASP A 325 20.02 3.84 24.74
CA ASP A 325 19.65 2.42 24.70
C ASP A 325 18.83 2.13 23.45
N GLN A 326 17.87 2.99 23.15
CA GLN A 326 17.10 2.90 21.91
C GLN A 326 17.99 3.12 20.68
N GLU A 327 18.92 4.10 20.73
CA GLU A 327 19.89 4.29 19.64
C GLU A 327 20.70 3.02 19.36
N LYS A 328 21.23 2.37 20.40
CA LYS A 328 21.95 1.08 20.26
C LYS A 328 21.07 0.00 19.65
N GLU A 329 19.82 -0.09 20.06
CA GLU A 329 18.85 -1.05 19.50
C GLU A 329 18.61 -0.80 18.00
N MET A 330 18.37 0.45 17.61
CA MET A 330 18.19 0.82 16.20
C MET A 330 19.46 0.54 15.37
N ARG A 331 20.65 0.85 15.90
CA ARG A 331 21.92 0.52 15.23
C ARG A 331 22.10 -0.99 15.06
N ARG A 332 21.73 -1.82 16.05
CA ARG A 332 21.70 -3.29 15.92
C ARG A 332 20.71 -3.77 14.87
N GLY A 333 19.59 -3.07 14.71
CA GLY A 333 18.63 -3.25 13.62
C GLY A 333 19.22 -3.01 12.23
N GLY A 334 20.29 -2.22 12.15
CA GLY A 334 20.99 -1.90 10.90
C GLY A 334 20.82 -0.44 10.45
N TYR A 335 20.23 0.42 11.26
CA TYR A 335 20.11 1.85 10.97
C TYR A 335 21.44 2.60 11.16
N ASP A 336 21.81 3.44 10.20
CA ASP A 336 22.89 4.42 10.35
C ASP A 336 22.32 5.67 10.98
N ILE A 337 22.48 5.87 12.30
CA ILE A 337 21.99 7.07 12.98
C ILE A 337 23.07 8.17 12.93
N PRO A 338 22.73 9.42 12.53
CA PRO A 338 21.40 9.87 12.09
C PRO A 338 21.00 9.29 10.73
N VAL A 339 19.77 8.79 10.62
CA VAL A 339 19.24 8.20 9.39
C VAL A 339 19.03 9.31 8.38
N LYS A 340 19.71 9.21 7.24
CA LYS A 340 19.47 10.10 6.11
C LYS A 340 18.04 9.87 5.60
N SER A 341 17.28 10.95 5.45
CA SER A 341 15.96 10.93 4.86
C SER A 341 15.75 12.18 4.00
N TYR A 342 14.82 12.10 3.06
CA TYR A 342 14.42 13.22 2.22
C TYR A 342 13.02 13.69 2.60
N HIS A 343 12.86 15.00 2.67
CA HIS A 343 11.59 15.67 2.94
C HIS A 343 11.16 16.41 1.69
N TYR A 344 9.99 16.06 1.17
CA TYR A 344 9.41 16.66 -0.02
C TYR A 344 8.09 17.36 0.33
N PRO A 345 7.75 18.49 -0.31
CA PRO A 345 6.46 19.17 -0.06
C PRO A 345 5.23 18.27 -0.26
N THR A 346 5.31 17.26 -1.13
CA THR A 346 4.23 16.31 -1.45
C THR A 346 4.16 15.11 -0.48
N CYS A 347 5.01 15.09 0.55
CA CYS A 347 5.17 13.96 1.47
C CYS A 347 4.66 14.25 2.89
N GLY A 348 3.62 15.08 3.07
CA GLY A 348 3.14 15.56 4.39
C GLY A 348 3.25 14.55 5.54
N GLN A 349 2.48 13.45 5.49
CA GLN A 349 2.51 12.41 6.55
C GLN A 349 3.86 11.71 6.65
N TYR A 350 4.54 11.42 5.54
CA TYR A 350 5.89 10.85 5.60
C TYR A 350 6.88 11.81 6.26
N ASN A 351 6.81 13.11 6.01
CA ASN A 351 7.66 14.12 6.63
C ASN A 351 7.42 14.21 8.14
N GLU A 352 6.15 14.18 8.57
CA GLU A 352 5.78 14.11 9.99
C GLU A 352 6.35 12.88 10.68
N ARG A 353 6.57 11.78 9.93
CA ARG A 353 7.11 10.53 10.44
C ARG A 353 8.62 10.35 10.20
N GLY A 354 9.35 11.40 9.82
CA GLY A 354 10.82 11.38 9.66
C GLY A 354 11.33 11.35 8.21
N GLY A 355 10.44 11.57 7.23
CA GLY A 355 10.77 11.67 5.81
C GLY A 355 10.86 10.33 5.09
N VAL A 356 11.23 10.37 3.81
CA VAL A 356 11.47 9.18 2.97
C VAL A 356 12.88 8.66 3.27
N MET A 357 12.99 7.44 3.79
CA MET A 357 14.22 6.95 4.40
C MET A 357 15.22 6.46 3.35
N VAL A 358 16.50 6.78 3.55
CA VAL A 358 17.60 6.31 2.70
C VAL A 358 18.19 5.04 3.29
N GLY A 359 18.27 3.99 2.46
CA GLY A 359 18.83 2.70 2.81
C GLY A 359 20.35 2.62 2.72
N LYS A 360 20.87 1.41 2.90
CA LYS A 360 22.29 1.06 2.76
C LYS A 360 22.71 1.02 1.30
N ASP A 361 23.96 1.41 1.06
CA ASP A 361 24.58 1.27 -0.25
C ASP A 361 24.79 -0.20 -0.64
N PHE A 362 24.65 -0.49 -1.93
CA PHE A 362 25.05 -1.73 -2.57
C PHE A 362 25.70 -1.45 -3.92
N THR A 363 26.59 -2.34 -4.37
CA THR A 363 27.29 -2.20 -5.65
C THR A 363 26.81 -3.26 -6.62
N VAL A 364 26.58 -2.85 -7.87
CA VAL A 364 26.18 -3.74 -8.96
C VAL A 364 27.14 -3.62 -10.15
N LYS A 365 27.18 -4.67 -10.97
CA LYS A 365 27.86 -4.69 -12.26
C LYS A 365 26.82 -4.78 -13.37
N ALA A 366 27.00 -4.00 -14.43
CA ALA A 366 26.13 -4.05 -15.61
C ALA A 366 25.97 -5.49 -16.12
N GLY A 367 24.74 -5.91 -16.42
CA GLY A 367 24.43 -7.26 -16.89
C GLY A 367 24.50 -8.37 -15.83
N ALA A 368 24.98 -8.08 -14.61
CA ALA A 368 24.94 -9.05 -13.53
C ALA A 368 23.53 -9.16 -12.94
N LYS A 369 23.17 -10.38 -12.54
CA LYS A 369 21.87 -10.71 -11.97
C LYS A 369 21.93 -10.64 -10.45
N TYR A 370 20.88 -10.11 -9.83
CA TYR A 370 20.73 -10.00 -8.38
C TYR A 370 19.32 -10.41 -7.93
N PRO A 371 19.20 -11.18 -6.85
CA PRO A 371 17.91 -11.45 -6.25
C PRO A 371 17.41 -10.20 -5.52
N VAL A 372 16.14 -9.86 -5.70
CA VAL A 372 15.45 -8.78 -4.99
C VAL A 372 14.16 -9.31 -4.37
N GLU A 373 13.94 -8.95 -3.13
CA GLU A 373 12.74 -9.26 -2.35
C GLU A 373 12.25 -7.99 -1.67
N ILE A 374 10.95 -7.70 -1.78
CA ILE A 374 10.30 -6.52 -1.21
C ILE A 374 9.10 -7.02 -0.40
N LEU A 375 9.13 -6.72 0.89
CA LEU A 375 8.04 -7.03 1.83
C LEU A 375 7.29 -5.75 2.14
N LEU A 376 5.97 -5.79 1.98
CA LEU A 376 5.03 -4.76 2.40
C LEU A 376 4.06 -5.36 3.42
N SER A 377 3.67 -4.57 4.42
CA SER A 377 2.66 -5.00 5.38
C SER A 377 1.86 -3.81 5.90
N GLU A 378 0.61 -4.08 6.25
CA GLU A 378 -0.28 -3.16 6.96
C GLU A 378 -0.58 -3.68 8.35
N LEU A 379 -0.52 -2.76 9.32
CA LEU A 379 -0.81 -2.96 10.73
C LEU A 379 -1.98 -2.05 11.20
N GLY A 380 -2.51 -1.16 10.36
CA GLY A 380 -3.59 -0.21 10.63
C GLY A 380 -4.63 -0.06 9.49
N GLY A 381 -5.12 1.16 9.27
CA GLY A 381 -6.26 1.42 8.37
C GLY A 381 -5.94 2.00 6.99
N LEU A 382 -4.73 2.53 6.77
CA LEU A 382 -4.34 3.23 5.55
C LEU A 382 -3.01 2.69 5.08
N PHE A 383 -2.89 2.51 3.76
CA PHE A 383 -1.68 1.98 3.16
C PHE A 383 -1.14 2.90 2.07
N GLY A 384 0.17 3.06 2.01
CA GLY A 384 0.87 3.68 0.89
C GLY A 384 2.35 3.30 0.91
N ALA A 385 2.99 3.32 -0.26
CA ALA A 385 4.37 2.85 -0.40
C ALA A 385 5.07 3.51 -1.59
N SER A 386 6.27 4.04 -1.38
CA SER A 386 7.10 4.60 -2.46
C SER A 386 8.52 4.04 -2.36
N LEU A 387 9.05 3.50 -3.46
CA LEU A 387 10.42 2.96 -3.54
C LEU A 387 11.22 3.54 -4.71
N MET A 388 12.14 4.44 -4.39
CA MET A 388 13.03 5.14 -5.32
C MET A 388 14.41 4.49 -5.30
N ILE A 389 15.26 4.87 -6.25
CA ILE A 389 16.65 4.47 -6.28
C ILE A 389 17.57 5.68 -6.49
N GLU A 390 18.61 5.76 -5.67
CA GLU A 390 19.65 6.77 -5.78
C GLU A 390 20.97 6.10 -6.13
N GLU A 391 21.65 6.64 -7.13
CA GLU A 391 23.03 6.31 -7.49
C GLU A 391 24.00 7.31 -6.89
N ASP A 392 25.07 6.78 -6.29
CA ASP A 392 26.13 7.56 -5.67
C ASP A 392 26.95 8.34 -6.72
N GLY A 393 27.24 9.61 -6.43
CA GLY A 393 28.00 10.48 -7.33
C GLY A 393 27.22 11.04 -8.53
N VAL A 394 25.93 10.74 -8.68
CA VAL A 394 25.08 11.33 -9.72
C VAL A 394 24.43 12.61 -9.19
N GLU A 395 24.47 13.68 -10.00
CA GLU A 395 23.73 14.90 -9.72
C GLU A 395 22.28 14.77 -10.21
N TYR A 396 21.33 14.99 -9.31
CA TYR A 396 19.91 14.99 -9.61
C TYR A 396 19.37 16.41 -9.68
N LYS A 397 18.33 16.60 -10.49
CA LYS A 397 17.47 17.79 -10.39
C LYS A 397 16.96 17.89 -8.96
N LYS A 398 16.86 19.10 -8.43
CA LYS A 398 16.38 19.35 -7.07
C LYS A 398 15.01 20.00 -7.12
N ASP A 399 14.20 19.73 -6.11
CA ASP A 399 12.97 20.48 -5.88
C ASP A 399 13.27 21.91 -5.36
N ALA A 400 12.21 22.68 -5.10
CA ALA A 400 12.34 24.05 -4.60
C ALA A 400 13.01 24.14 -3.22
N ALA A 401 13.02 23.05 -2.43
CA ALA A 401 13.67 22.97 -1.14
C ALA A 401 15.13 22.49 -1.23
N GLY A 402 15.63 22.19 -2.43
CA GLY A 402 16.97 21.66 -2.65
C GLY A 402 17.10 20.15 -2.45
N THR A 403 15.99 19.43 -2.26
CA THR A 403 15.94 17.97 -2.11
C THR A 403 16.07 17.32 -3.49
N PRO A 404 16.95 16.32 -3.69
CA PRO A 404 17.11 15.67 -4.99
C PRO A 404 15.83 14.93 -5.39
N ILE A 405 15.40 15.08 -6.64
CA ILE A 405 14.29 14.35 -7.24
C ILE A 405 14.85 13.05 -7.81
N LEU A 406 14.56 11.95 -7.14
CA LEU A 406 15.13 10.64 -7.45
C LEU A 406 14.26 9.86 -8.43
N PRO A 407 14.84 8.98 -9.26
CA PRO A 407 14.06 8.07 -10.09
C PRO A 407 13.37 6.96 -9.28
N LEU A 408 12.26 6.46 -9.82
CA LEU A 408 11.60 5.25 -9.31
C LEU A 408 12.51 4.03 -9.48
N PHE A 409 12.51 3.12 -8.50
CA PHE A 409 12.94 1.76 -8.80
C PHE A 409 11.85 1.07 -9.62
N ARG A 410 12.18 0.71 -10.87
CA ARG A 410 11.22 0.18 -11.84
C ARG A 410 11.79 -0.90 -12.74
N LEU A 411 10.92 -1.81 -13.17
CA LEU A 411 11.24 -2.94 -14.06
C LEU A 411 10.69 -2.79 -15.49
N ASP A 412 9.95 -1.72 -15.75
CA ASP A 412 9.44 -1.37 -17.07
C ASP A 412 9.57 0.15 -17.32
N ALA A 413 9.29 0.55 -18.55
CA ALA A 413 9.31 1.95 -18.95
C ALA A 413 8.04 2.72 -18.50
N ASP A 414 6.99 2.02 -18.09
CA ASP A 414 5.72 2.62 -17.71
C ASP A 414 5.90 3.43 -16.41
N LEU A 415 5.35 4.64 -16.36
CA LEU A 415 5.42 5.52 -15.20
C LEU A 415 4.03 5.69 -14.57
N PRO A 416 3.93 5.71 -13.22
CA PRO A 416 2.68 5.98 -12.54
C PRO A 416 2.29 7.44 -12.75
N ALA A 417 1.00 7.75 -12.81
CA ALA A 417 0.58 9.15 -12.79
C ALA A 417 1.15 9.83 -11.53
N PRO A 418 1.70 11.06 -11.63
CA PRO A 418 2.07 11.82 -10.45
C PRO A 418 0.87 11.91 -9.51
N SER A 419 1.09 11.63 -8.23
CA SER A 419 0.03 11.75 -7.24
C SER A 419 -0.34 13.22 -7.07
N THR A 420 -1.64 13.50 -6.99
CA THR A 420 -2.15 14.82 -6.60
C THR A 420 -2.26 14.96 -5.08
N GLU A 421 -1.97 13.90 -4.32
CA GLU A 421 -2.05 13.89 -2.87
C GLU A 421 -0.71 14.24 -2.22
N ASN A 422 -0.73 15.24 -1.32
CA ASN A 422 0.45 15.68 -0.58
C ASN A 422 0.65 14.91 0.73
N ARG A 423 0.50 13.58 0.70
CA ARG A 423 0.50 12.76 1.92
C ARG A 423 1.60 11.70 1.97
N GLY A 424 2.06 11.18 0.84
CA GLY A 424 3.05 10.11 0.83
C GLY A 424 3.61 9.79 -0.55
N SER A 425 3.68 10.79 -1.42
CA SER A 425 4.05 10.60 -2.83
C SER A 425 5.21 11.51 -3.20
N PRO A 426 6.46 11.03 -3.08
CA PRO A 426 7.64 11.79 -3.47
C PRO A 426 7.56 12.17 -4.96
N PRO A 427 8.02 13.37 -5.37
CA PRO A 427 8.26 13.62 -6.79
C PRO A 427 9.33 12.65 -7.27
N TYR A 428 9.27 12.25 -8.54
CA TYR A 428 10.24 11.33 -9.11
C TYR A 428 10.76 11.80 -10.47
N ASP A 429 11.99 11.41 -10.79
CA ASP A 429 12.60 11.64 -12.10
C ASP A 429 12.14 10.54 -13.08
N PRO A 430 11.45 10.89 -14.18
CA PRO A 430 10.98 9.91 -15.16
C PRO A 430 12.13 9.27 -15.97
N GLU A 431 13.33 9.86 -16.00
CA GLU A 431 14.47 9.43 -16.82
C GLU A 431 15.36 8.39 -16.11
N GLY A 432 14.87 7.82 -15.02
CA GLY A 432 15.55 6.80 -14.22
C GLY A 432 15.87 5.49 -14.94
N PRO A 433 16.86 4.74 -14.45
CA PRO A 433 17.21 3.43 -15.01
C PRO A 433 16.04 2.44 -14.90
N VAL A 434 15.80 1.70 -15.98
CA VAL A 434 14.88 0.54 -15.98
C VAL A 434 15.69 -0.72 -15.73
N TRP A 435 15.40 -1.42 -14.64
CA TRP A 435 16.05 -2.68 -14.33
C TRP A 435 15.33 -3.82 -15.06
N LYS A 436 16.07 -4.81 -15.56
CA LYS A 436 15.47 -5.87 -16.34
C LYS A 436 15.15 -7.07 -15.44
N PHE A 437 13.89 -7.49 -15.38
CA PHE A 437 13.52 -8.74 -14.72
C PHE A 437 14.00 -9.96 -15.51
N ILE A 438 14.41 -11.02 -14.81
CA ILE A 438 14.80 -12.31 -15.38
C ILE A 438 13.71 -13.36 -15.07
N PRO A 439 12.90 -13.77 -16.08
CA PRO A 439 11.86 -14.78 -15.91
C PRO A 439 12.41 -16.14 -15.45
N GLY A 440 11.60 -16.87 -14.67
CA GLY A 440 11.90 -18.24 -14.24
C GLY A 440 12.91 -18.36 -13.09
N GLU A 441 13.67 -17.30 -12.78
CA GLU A 441 14.57 -17.24 -11.63
C GLU A 441 13.85 -16.59 -10.44
N VAL A 442 12.96 -17.34 -9.78
CA VAL A 442 12.34 -16.90 -8.53
C VAL A 442 13.28 -17.18 -7.37
N VAL A 443 13.53 -16.17 -6.54
CA VAL A 443 14.39 -16.29 -5.35
C VAL A 443 13.73 -17.26 -4.35
N GLY A 444 14.35 -18.43 -4.17
CA GLY A 444 14.07 -19.33 -3.05
C GLY A 444 13.66 -20.75 -3.44
N GLY A 445 14.62 -21.67 -3.31
CA GLY A 445 14.42 -23.11 -3.35
C GLY A 445 15.68 -23.87 -2.92
N ILE A 446 16.12 -23.71 -1.66
CA ILE A 446 16.57 -24.78 -0.74
C ILE A 446 16.17 -24.35 0.69
#